data_AF-A0A0A2LSK6-F1
#
_entry.id   AF-A0A0A2LSK6-F1
#
_cell.length_a   1.000
_cell.length_b   1.000
_cell.length_c   1.000
_cell.angle_alpha   90.00
_cell.angle_beta   90.00
_cell.angle_gamma   90.00
#
_symmetry.space_group_name_H-M   'P 1'
#
loop_
_entity.id
_entity.type
_entity.pdbx_description
1 polymer ?
#
loop_
_entity_poly.entity_id
_entity_poly.type
_entity_poly.pdbx_seq_one_letter_code
_entity_poly.pdbx_strand_id
1 'polypeptide(L)'
;MKKIKAYIQQNYWLLAILLLASFLRLFHVDYQSVWVDEIHTMIESDPSMTFREMNHIILFREGIGHMYFLIVKGLNAIFGYSALTARLFSAFIGIASIYVIYLLGKELHNKRTGLIAALLLTVNLYHITYSQEARSYILLVLFCTLAFYKLAVFLKRPSVKNAIWYGVFAALMFHAHIVSALTLFGQVLLTLFVLYTQPKEERKAFFKKCVVAGTTLFLLLLPAYSLILKVSKYKSGWLTLPGPDGFSNIVKALTGDTELLWFLFLLLAIFYFVNLFRQKENRLCAHALLSNNIIFSALIFFCWIFFAIPLSIIKSYMDEPMILSRYFIHMLPALIILFSIAIEQIRNRISQVLIVSMIVILSLTDIFIVKDYYYKLSKSQYRELTTEIMNNNPQGDKVVSSWGWLMSYFFKPTGEPVLEMKLRDYVNAIKEGKVRKESFWYLDGNSRSYNLTPEDEAFLNENFMMRESFELYDCWARHYISKTEQDFPLRLSADSFIPKNIDDNGNLYLFENGGLTSESFKLEKGQYNLVIKANSLPKEPIKGEHAHLQVKLGDEKIGDYYLNGDDNNNEMKLPFEIKADTKTKAQFIFDNDTFTEGKDRNLVIYSVQIEKKE
;
A
#
# COMPACT_ATOMS: atom_id res chain seq x y z
N MET A 1 -33.83 -4.52 -26.93
CA MET A 1 -34.52 -3.39 -26.25
C MET A 1 -35.66 -3.84 -25.31
N LYS A 2 -36.66 -4.66 -25.71
CA LYS A 2 -37.79 -5.06 -24.82
C LYS A 2 -37.38 -5.73 -23.49
N LYS A 3 -36.41 -6.66 -23.51
CA LYS A 3 -35.88 -7.32 -22.28
C LYS A 3 -35.22 -6.34 -21.31
N ILE A 4 -34.47 -5.37 -21.82
CA ILE A 4 -33.81 -4.33 -21.03
C ILE A 4 -34.86 -3.41 -20.39
N LYS A 5 -35.85 -2.94 -21.16
CA LYS A 5 -36.94 -2.11 -20.65
C LYS A 5 -37.73 -2.81 -19.55
N ALA A 6 -38.03 -4.09 -19.72
CA ALA A 6 -38.70 -4.90 -18.70
C ALA A 6 -37.85 -5.06 -17.42
N TYR A 7 -36.54 -5.30 -17.57
CA TYR A 7 -35.63 -5.38 -16.41
C TYR A 7 -35.56 -4.06 -15.64
N ILE A 8 -35.45 -2.92 -16.35
CA ILE A 8 -35.44 -1.58 -15.73
C ILE A 8 -36.75 -1.34 -14.99
N GLN A 9 -37.90 -1.58 -15.62
CA GLN A 9 -39.21 -1.41 -15.00
C GLN A 9 -39.39 -2.27 -13.75
N GLN A 10 -38.77 -3.45 -13.69
CA GLN A 10 -38.83 -4.33 -12.52
C GLN A 10 -37.84 -3.98 -11.40
N ASN A 11 -36.77 -3.24 -11.71
CA ASN A 11 -35.63 -3.02 -10.79
C ASN A 11 -35.19 -1.56 -10.68
N TYR A 12 -36.04 -0.59 -11.06
CA TYR A 12 -35.70 0.84 -11.06
C TYR A 12 -35.19 1.35 -9.71
N TRP A 13 -35.73 0.88 -8.58
CA TRP A 13 -35.21 1.21 -7.25
C TRP A 13 -33.78 0.74 -7.03
N LEU A 14 -33.45 -0.49 -7.46
CA LEU A 14 -32.09 -1.00 -7.35
C LEU A 14 -31.13 -0.21 -8.23
N LEU A 15 -31.55 0.16 -9.45
CA LEU A 15 -30.74 0.99 -10.34
C LEU A 15 -30.49 2.38 -9.74
N ALA A 16 -31.51 3.01 -9.14
CA ALA A 16 -31.34 4.29 -8.45
C ALA A 16 -30.36 4.18 -7.27
N ILE A 17 -30.44 3.11 -6.47
CA ILE A 17 -29.49 2.83 -5.38
C ILE A 17 -28.06 2.66 -5.92
N LEU A 18 -27.88 1.91 -7.01
CA LEU A 18 -26.56 1.70 -7.61
C LEU A 18 -25.99 2.98 -8.24
N LEU A 19 -26.83 3.87 -8.78
CA LEU A 19 -26.41 5.19 -9.27
C LEU A 19 -25.94 6.08 -8.12
N LEU A 20 -26.71 6.16 -7.03
CA LEU A 20 -26.31 6.87 -5.82
C LEU A 20 -25.00 6.31 -5.25
N ALA A 21 -24.88 4.99 -5.19
CA ALA A 21 -23.66 4.32 -4.73
C ALA A 21 -22.45 4.63 -5.60
N SER A 22 -22.64 4.69 -6.91
CA SER A 22 -21.58 5.03 -7.87
C SER A 22 -21.10 6.46 -7.64
N PHE A 23 -22.04 7.41 -7.49
CA PHE A 23 -21.70 8.79 -7.15
C PHE A 23 -20.88 8.87 -5.85
N LEU A 24 -21.37 8.28 -4.76
CA LEU A 24 -20.70 8.32 -3.45
C LEU A 24 -19.33 7.62 -3.43
N ARG A 25 -19.05 6.68 -4.35
CA ARG A 25 -17.76 5.94 -4.37
C ARG A 25 -16.77 6.49 -5.38
N LEU A 26 -17.23 7.16 -6.43
CA LEU A 26 -16.37 7.70 -7.49
C LEU A 26 -16.08 9.19 -7.29
N PHE A 27 -16.96 9.93 -6.62
CA PHE A 27 -16.75 11.35 -6.35
C PHE A 27 -15.49 11.57 -5.51
N HIS A 28 -14.58 12.42 -5.99
CA HIS A 28 -13.33 12.79 -5.31
C HIS A 28 -12.42 11.60 -4.91
N VAL A 29 -12.51 10.47 -5.62
CA VAL A 29 -11.80 9.25 -5.26
C VAL A 29 -10.26 9.40 -5.20
N ASP A 30 -9.67 10.31 -5.98
CA ASP A 30 -8.22 10.61 -5.94
C ASP A 30 -7.89 12.00 -5.37
N TYR A 31 -8.80 12.60 -4.59
CA TYR A 31 -8.59 13.95 -4.04
C TYR A 31 -7.43 14.00 -3.03
N GLN A 32 -7.32 13.02 -2.12
CA GLN A 32 -6.28 12.98 -1.10
C GLN A 32 -5.07 12.14 -1.54
N SER A 33 -3.88 12.51 -1.06
CA SER A 33 -2.67 11.71 -1.20
C SER A 33 -2.88 10.25 -0.74
N VAL A 34 -2.08 9.33 -1.29
CA VAL A 34 -2.01 7.96 -0.78
C VAL A 34 -1.34 7.97 0.59
N TRP A 35 -2.02 7.38 1.57
CA TRP A 35 -1.41 7.14 2.87
C TRP A 35 -0.61 5.84 2.83
N VAL A 36 0.12 5.58 3.91
CA VAL A 36 0.98 4.43 4.14
C VAL A 36 0.51 3.12 3.50
N ASP A 37 -0.67 2.63 3.87
CA ASP A 37 -1.12 1.29 3.45
C ASP A 37 -1.42 1.27 1.94
N GLU A 38 -1.80 2.42 1.36
CA GLU A 38 -1.98 2.55 -0.08
C GLU A 38 -0.64 2.64 -0.82
N ILE A 39 0.39 3.26 -0.23
CA ILE A 39 1.75 3.27 -0.79
C ILE A 39 2.30 1.84 -0.90
N HIS A 40 2.14 1.03 0.15
CA HIS A 40 2.39 -0.41 0.09
C HIS A 40 1.67 -1.05 -1.09
N THR A 41 0.36 -0.84 -1.22
CA THR A 41 -0.38 -1.39 -2.36
C THR A 41 0.22 -0.99 -3.69
N MET A 42 0.63 0.26 -3.86
CA MET A 42 1.25 0.72 -5.09
C MET A 42 2.59 0.01 -5.34
N ILE A 43 3.52 0.00 -4.39
CA ILE A 43 4.83 -0.64 -4.54
C ILE A 43 4.68 -2.15 -4.85
N GLU A 44 3.86 -2.85 -4.08
CA GLU A 44 3.58 -4.27 -4.27
C GLU A 44 2.87 -4.56 -5.61
N SER A 45 2.17 -3.60 -6.19
CA SER A 45 1.45 -3.76 -7.46
C SER A 45 2.14 -3.07 -8.63
N ASP A 46 3.42 -2.71 -8.49
CA ASP A 46 4.20 -2.06 -9.54
C ASP A 46 4.33 -2.99 -10.76
N PRO A 47 3.85 -2.59 -11.96
CA PRO A 47 3.89 -3.45 -13.14
C PRO A 47 5.32 -3.74 -13.64
N SER A 48 6.31 -2.92 -13.30
CA SER A 48 7.72 -3.12 -13.69
C SER A 48 8.41 -4.27 -12.94
N MET A 49 7.87 -4.65 -11.78
CA MET A 49 8.42 -5.72 -10.94
C MET A 49 8.04 -7.11 -11.47
N THR A 50 8.90 -8.11 -11.30
CA THR A 50 8.56 -9.51 -11.61
C THR A 50 7.57 -10.09 -10.59
N PHE A 51 6.84 -11.16 -10.96
CA PHE A 51 5.94 -11.85 -10.01
C PHE A 51 6.69 -12.46 -8.82
N ARG A 52 7.96 -12.84 -8.99
CA ARG A 52 8.78 -13.41 -7.92
C ARG A 52 9.13 -12.35 -6.88
N GLU A 53 9.56 -11.18 -7.31
CA GLU A 53 9.85 -10.03 -6.43
C GLU A 53 8.59 -9.59 -5.70
N MET A 54 7.47 -9.47 -6.40
CA MET A 54 6.17 -9.14 -5.80
C MET A 54 5.80 -10.12 -4.68
N ASN A 55 5.85 -11.42 -4.96
CA ASN A 55 5.56 -12.45 -3.97
C ASN A 55 6.53 -12.39 -2.78
N HIS A 56 7.81 -12.09 -3.01
CA HIS A 56 8.79 -11.92 -1.94
C HIS A 56 8.43 -10.74 -1.02
N ILE A 57 8.08 -9.58 -1.59
CA ILE A 57 7.71 -8.37 -0.83
C ILE A 57 6.44 -8.62 -0.02
N ILE A 58 5.37 -9.13 -0.64
CA ILE A 58 4.09 -9.38 0.05
C ILE A 58 4.28 -10.34 1.22
N LEU A 59 5.05 -11.41 1.02
CA LEU A 59 5.33 -12.38 2.07
C LEU A 59 6.21 -11.81 3.19
N PHE A 60 7.09 -10.83 2.91
CA PHE A 60 8.01 -10.28 3.91
C PHE A 60 7.40 -9.11 4.69
N ARG A 61 6.59 -8.26 4.04
CA ARG A 61 6.10 -6.99 4.61
C ARG A 61 4.64 -7.02 5.06
N GLU A 62 3.73 -7.61 4.28
CA GLU A 62 2.28 -7.48 4.51
C GLU A 62 1.66 -8.70 5.22
N GLY A 63 1.99 -9.91 4.76
CA GLY A 63 1.32 -11.13 5.24
C GLY A 63 -0.18 -11.21 4.90
N ILE A 64 -0.65 -10.45 3.92
CA ILE A 64 -2.04 -10.42 3.44
C ILE A 64 -2.19 -11.30 2.18
N GLY A 65 -3.44 -11.66 1.84
CA GLY A 65 -3.78 -12.38 0.61
C GLY A 65 -3.29 -11.68 -0.65
N HIS A 66 -2.65 -12.43 -1.55
CA HIS A 66 -1.98 -11.89 -2.75
C HIS A 66 -2.96 -11.40 -3.83
N MET A 67 -4.24 -11.80 -3.74
CA MET A 67 -5.22 -11.59 -4.81
C MET A 67 -5.44 -10.12 -5.15
N TYR A 68 -5.52 -9.25 -4.14
CA TYR A 68 -5.77 -7.83 -4.37
C TYR A 68 -4.60 -7.18 -5.15
N PHE A 69 -3.36 -7.41 -4.69
CA PHE A 69 -2.15 -6.88 -5.33
C PHE A 69 -1.98 -7.41 -6.76
N LEU A 70 -2.26 -8.69 -6.99
CA LEU A 70 -2.20 -9.31 -8.32
C LEU A 70 -3.16 -8.65 -9.31
N ILE A 71 -4.41 -8.39 -8.89
CA ILE A 71 -5.42 -7.76 -9.75
C ILE A 71 -5.01 -6.31 -10.03
N VAL A 72 -4.63 -5.56 -8.98
CA VAL A 72 -4.22 -4.16 -9.13
C VAL A 72 -2.97 -4.05 -10.02
N LYS A 73 -2.01 -4.97 -9.92
CA LYS A 73 -0.84 -5.01 -10.80
C LYS A 73 -1.23 -5.17 -12.27
N GLY A 74 -2.13 -6.09 -12.57
CA GLY A 74 -2.66 -6.28 -13.92
C GLY A 74 -3.39 -5.04 -14.44
N LEU A 75 -4.18 -4.38 -13.59
CA LEU A 75 -4.88 -3.14 -13.95
C LEU A 75 -3.92 -1.97 -14.15
N ASN A 76 -2.91 -1.83 -13.31
CA ASN A 76 -1.85 -0.83 -13.45
C ASN A 76 -1.05 -1.02 -14.75
N ALA A 77 -0.85 -2.25 -15.18
CA ALA A 77 -0.19 -2.54 -16.47
C ALA A 77 -1.05 -2.13 -17.68
N ILE A 78 -2.38 -2.17 -17.57
CA ILE A 78 -3.30 -1.89 -18.68
C ILE A 78 -3.73 -0.42 -18.72
N PHE A 79 -4.05 0.17 -17.56
CA PHE A 79 -4.64 1.52 -17.44
C PHE A 79 -3.66 2.56 -16.92
N GLY A 80 -2.42 2.17 -16.59
CA GLY A 80 -1.39 3.05 -16.05
C GLY A 80 -1.19 2.88 -14.54
N TYR A 81 0.07 2.97 -14.11
CA TYR A 81 0.50 2.83 -12.72
C TYR A 81 0.15 4.09 -11.92
N SER A 82 -0.99 4.09 -11.26
CA SER A 82 -1.47 5.24 -10.48
C SER A 82 -2.38 4.83 -9.32
N ALA A 83 -2.42 5.65 -8.28
CA ALA A 83 -3.36 5.46 -7.17
C ALA A 83 -4.82 5.45 -7.63
N LEU A 84 -5.16 6.30 -8.62
CA LEU A 84 -6.49 6.37 -9.21
C LEU A 84 -6.92 5.02 -9.79
N THR A 85 -6.04 4.32 -10.53
CA THR A 85 -6.34 2.99 -11.09
C THR A 85 -6.74 2.00 -10.00
N ALA A 86 -5.95 1.92 -8.92
CA ALA A 86 -6.20 1.02 -7.81
C ALA A 86 -7.48 1.38 -7.03
N ARG A 87 -7.71 2.68 -6.79
CA ARG A 87 -8.91 3.15 -6.06
C ARG A 87 -10.18 2.99 -6.90
N LEU A 88 -10.14 3.17 -8.22
CA LEU A 88 -11.28 2.89 -9.10
C LEU A 88 -11.68 1.42 -9.07
N PHE A 89 -10.69 0.51 -9.05
CA PHE A 89 -10.97 -0.91 -8.85
C PHE A 89 -11.71 -1.16 -7.52
N SER A 90 -11.20 -0.63 -6.41
CA SER A 90 -11.87 -0.70 -5.11
C SER A 90 -13.30 -0.13 -5.14
N ALA A 91 -13.51 0.99 -5.83
CA ALA A 91 -14.81 1.63 -5.94
C ALA A 91 -15.82 0.74 -6.67
N PHE A 92 -15.41 0.12 -7.79
CA PHE A 92 -16.25 -0.84 -8.52
C PHE A 92 -16.57 -2.08 -7.70
N ILE A 93 -15.61 -2.61 -6.94
CA ILE A 93 -15.83 -3.72 -6.00
C ILE A 93 -16.84 -3.32 -4.92
N GLY A 94 -16.73 -2.09 -4.41
CA GLY A 94 -17.68 -1.52 -3.46
C GLY A 94 -19.09 -1.29 -4.03
N ILE A 95 -19.23 -0.99 -5.33
CA ILE A 95 -20.54 -0.93 -5.99
C ILE A 95 -21.10 -2.34 -6.20
N ALA A 96 -20.24 -3.30 -6.58
CA ALA A 96 -20.63 -4.68 -6.76
C ALA A 96 -21.13 -5.33 -5.45
N SER A 97 -20.51 -5.01 -4.31
CA SER A 97 -20.94 -5.54 -3.00
C SER A 97 -22.36 -5.08 -2.62
N ILE A 98 -22.79 -3.89 -3.04
CA ILE A 98 -24.17 -3.40 -2.86
C ILE A 98 -25.18 -4.21 -3.68
N TYR A 99 -24.81 -4.59 -4.90
CA TYR A 99 -25.66 -5.49 -5.67
C TYR A 99 -25.74 -6.88 -5.01
N VAL A 100 -24.62 -7.38 -4.49
CA VAL A 100 -24.58 -8.69 -3.83
C VAL A 100 -25.36 -8.69 -2.51
N ILE A 101 -25.28 -7.63 -1.70
CA ILE A 101 -26.05 -7.56 -0.45
C ILE A 101 -27.56 -7.52 -0.74
N TYR A 102 -27.99 -6.90 -1.85
CA TYR A 102 -29.36 -6.99 -2.34
C TYR A 102 -29.77 -8.43 -2.64
N LEU A 103 -28.92 -9.19 -3.34
CA LEU A 103 -29.18 -10.61 -3.65
C LEU A 103 -29.26 -11.45 -2.38
N LEU A 104 -28.35 -11.25 -1.43
CA LEU A 104 -28.33 -11.97 -0.16
C LEU A 104 -29.57 -11.64 0.69
N GLY A 105 -29.92 -10.36 0.87
CA GLY A 105 -31.12 -9.97 1.59
C GLY A 105 -32.40 -10.51 0.96
N LYS A 106 -32.45 -10.57 -0.38
CA LYS A 106 -33.54 -11.20 -1.12
C LYS A 106 -33.63 -12.71 -0.88
N GLU A 107 -32.50 -13.40 -0.81
CA GLU A 107 -32.43 -14.85 -0.56
C GLU A 107 -32.76 -15.21 0.89
N LEU A 108 -32.33 -14.40 1.86
CA LEU A 108 -32.58 -14.64 3.28
C LEU A 108 -34.02 -14.33 3.69
N HIS A 109 -34.63 -13.30 3.10
CA HIS A 109 -35.97 -12.88 3.48
C HIS A 109 -36.87 -12.58 2.28
N ASN A 110 -36.72 -11.41 1.65
CA ASN A 110 -37.53 -11.01 0.49
C ASN A 110 -36.89 -9.84 -0.30
N LYS A 111 -37.48 -9.49 -1.45
CA LYS A 111 -36.97 -8.41 -2.33
C LYS A 111 -36.85 -7.05 -1.63
N ARG A 112 -37.75 -6.70 -0.72
CA ARG A 112 -37.73 -5.42 0.01
C ARG A 112 -36.57 -5.37 0.99
N THR A 113 -36.33 -6.44 1.75
CA THR A 113 -35.14 -6.58 2.60
C THR A 113 -33.87 -6.37 1.81
N GLY A 114 -33.76 -6.96 0.61
CA GLY A 114 -32.61 -6.73 -0.27
C GLY A 114 -32.45 -5.25 -0.66
N LEU A 115 -33.54 -4.55 -1.00
CA LEU A 115 -33.49 -3.13 -1.38
C LEU A 115 -33.10 -2.24 -0.19
N ILE A 116 -33.66 -2.50 1.00
CA ILE A 116 -33.31 -1.78 2.22
C ILE A 116 -31.82 -2.01 2.54
N ALA A 117 -31.35 -3.26 2.51
CA ALA A 117 -29.95 -3.58 2.77
C ALA A 117 -28.98 -2.88 1.79
N ALA A 118 -29.31 -2.86 0.50
CA ALA A 118 -28.52 -2.16 -0.49
C ALA A 118 -28.50 -0.64 -0.26
N LEU A 119 -29.64 -0.03 0.10
CA LEU A 119 -29.70 1.39 0.40
C LEU A 119 -28.90 1.75 1.66
N LEU A 120 -29.04 0.97 2.74
CA LEU A 120 -28.30 1.20 3.99
C LEU A 120 -26.79 1.02 3.80
N LEU A 121 -26.35 0.01 3.02
CA LEU A 121 -24.92 -0.16 2.70
C LEU A 121 -24.40 0.94 1.77
N THR A 122 -25.27 1.49 0.90
CA THR A 122 -24.90 2.57 -0.02
C THR A 122 -24.42 3.81 0.71
N VAL A 123 -25.12 4.18 1.79
CA VAL A 123 -24.86 5.37 2.61
C VAL A 123 -24.01 5.10 3.85
N ASN A 124 -23.47 3.89 4.01
CA ASN A 124 -22.60 3.58 5.14
C ASN A 124 -21.19 4.14 4.90
N LEU A 125 -20.78 5.14 5.71
CA LEU A 125 -19.49 5.83 5.56
C LEU A 125 -18.31 4.84 5.60
N TYR A 126 -18.33 3.85 6.49
CA TYR A 126 -17.26 2.87 6.61
C TYR A 126 -17.05 2.08 5.32
N HIS A 127 -18.14 1.61 4.72
CA HIS A 127 -18.09 0.94 3.42
C HIS A 127 -17.62 1.88 2.31
N ILE A 128 -18.05 3.16 2.32
CA ILE A 128 -17.59 4.16 1.34
C ILE A 128 -16.08 4.36 1.46
N THR A 129 -15.55 4.54 2.68
CA THR A 129 -14.11 4.72 2.93
C THR A 129 -13.28 3.61 2.33
N TYR A 130 -13.59 2.35 2.61
CA TYR A 130 -12.84 1.23 2.03
C TYR A 130 -13.14 1.00 0.54
N SER A 131 -14.23 1.55 0.01
CA SER A 131 -14.46 1.57 -1.44
C SER A 131 -13.56 2.59 -2.14
N GLN A 132 -13.10 3.65 -1.46
CA GLN A 132 -12.22 4.68 -2.03
C GLN A 132 -10.74 4.47 -1.71
N GLU A 133 -10.41 3.44 -0.92
CA GLU A 133 -9.03 3.09 -0.62
C GLU A 133 -8.51 1.97 -1.52
N ALA A 134 -7.27 2.10 -1.96
CA ALA A 134 -6.53 1.07 -2.66
C ALA A 134 -6.10 -0.06 -1.69
N ARG A 135 -7.06 -0.75 -1.03
CA ARG A 135 -6.82 -1.85 -0.08
C ARG A 135 -7.75 -3.04 -0.28
N SER A 136 -7.31 -4.20 0.21
CA SER A 136 -8.00 -5.50 0.05
C SER A 136 -9.31 -5.65 0.84
N TYR A 137 -9.58 -4.76 1.80
CA TYR A 137 -10.74 -4.85 2.68
C TYR A 137 -12.08 -4.86 1.95
N ILE A 138 -12.24 -4.06 0.90
CA ILE A 138 -13.49 -4.03 0.12
C ILE A 138 -13.70 -5.30 -0.70
N LEU A 139 -12.61 -5.91 -1.17
CA LEU A 139 -12.63 -7.20 -1.84
C LEU A 139 -13.05 -8.32 -0.87
N LEU A 140 -12.58 -8.25 0.38
CA LEU A 140 -13.03 -9.12 1.46
C LEU A 140 -14.53 -8.98 1.71
N VAL A 141 -15.08 -7.75 1.77
CA VAL A 141 -16.53 -7.52 1.94
C VAL A 141 -17.32 -8.17 0.80
N LEU A 142 -16.92 -7.95 -0.46
CA LEU A 142 -17.59 -8.53 -1.62
C LEU A 142 -17.61 -10.06 -1.55
N PHE A 143 -16.45 -10.70 -1.40
CA PHE A 143 -16.38 -12.16 -1.43
C PHE A 143 -16.96 -12.82 -0.18
N CYS A 144 -16.87 -12.20 1.00
CA CYS A 144 -17.56 -12.67 2.19
C CYS A 144 -19.08 -12.66 1.97
N THR A 145 -19.63 -11.58 1.42
CA THR A 145 -21.07 -11.48 1.12
C THR A 145 -21.49 -12.49 0.04
N LEU A 146 -20.67 -12.69 -1.01
CA LEU A 146 -20.91 -13.71 -2.04
C LEU A 146 -20.84 -15.13 -1.47
N ALA A 147 -19.91 -15.40 -0.56
CA ALA A 147 -19.78 -16.70 0.10
C ALA A 147 -21.04 -17.02 0.92
N PHE A 148 -21.54 -16.07 1.73
CA PHE A 148 -22.81 -16.26 2.44
C PHE A 148 -24.02 -16.33 1.52
N TYR A 149 -24.04 -15.57 0.42
CA TYR A 149 -25.10 -15.68 -0.59
C TYR A 149 -25.13 -17.08 -1.21
N LYS A 150 -23.99 -17.61 -1.64
CA LYS A 150 -23.92 -18.95 -2.24
C LYS A 150 -24.10 -20.05 -1.21
N LEU A 151 -23.66 -19.86 0.03
CA LEU A 151 -24.00 -20.75 1.14
C LEU A 151 -25.52 -20.80 1.33
N ALA A 152 -26.18 -19.65 1.42
CA ALA A 152 -27.63 -19.60 1.61
C ALA A 152 -28.39 -20.31 0.48
N VAL A 153 -27.99 -20.05 -0.78
CA VAL A 153 -28.54 -20.73 -1.96
C VAL A 153 -28.25 -22.24 -1.92
N PHE A 154 -27.05 -22.66 -1.53
CA PHE A 154 -26.66 -24.06 -1.44
C PHE A 154 -27.47 -24.81 -0.37
N LEU A 155 -27.63 -24.23 0.81
CA LEU A 155 -28.38 -24.85 1.91
C LEU A 155 -29.88 -24.97 1.55
N LYS A 156 -30.49 -23.90 1.02
CA LYS A 156 -31.91 -23.91 0.62
C LYS A 156 -32.19 -24.78 -0.61
N ARG A 157 -31.25 -24.84 -1.55
CA ARG A 157 -31.41 -25.53 -2.85
C ARG A 157 -30.15 -26.36 -3.17
N PRO A 158 -29.95 -27.52 -2.52
CA PRO A 158 -28.72 -28.29 -2.66
C PRO A 158 -28.55 -28.87 -4.06
N SER A 159 -27.51 -28.44 -4.77
CA SER A 159 -27.10 -29.00 -6.07
C SER A 159 -25.57 -28.99 -6.19
N VAL A 160 -25.01 -29.81 -7.10
CA VAL A 160 -23.56 -29.82 -7.37
C VAL A 160 -23.08 -28.43 -7.81
N LYS A 161 -23.84 -27.77 -8.69
CA LYS A 161 -23.56 -26.40 -9.14
C LYS A 161 -23.49 -25.41 -7.98
N ASN A 162 -24.45 -25.46 -7.05
CA ASN A 162 -24.46 -24.55 -5.90
C ASN A 162 -23.35 -24.88 -4.89
N ALA A 163 -23.00 -26.16 -4.73
CA ALA A 163 -21.87 -26.58 -3.92
C ALA A 163 -20.53 -26.04 -4.47
N ILE A 164 -20.31 -26.14 -5.79
CA ILE A 164 -19.13 -25.57 -6.46
C ILE A 164 -19.07 -24.07 -6.23
N TRP A 165 -20.15 -23.33 -6.52
CA TRP A 165 -20.16 -21.88 -6.34
C TRP A 165 -19.93 -21.45 -4.88
N TYR A 166 -20.48 -22.19 -3.92
CA TYR A 166 -20.18 -21.96 -2.51
C TYR A 166 -18.69 -22.17 -2.21
N GLY A 167 -18.11 -23.30 -2.63
CA GLY A 167 -16.68 -23.59 -2.45
C GLY A 167 -15.76 -22.55 -3.11
N VAL A 168 -16.11 -22.06 -4.30
CA VAL A 168 -15.39 -20.98 -5.01
C VAL A 168 -15.34 -19.71 -4.18
N PHE A 169 -16.48 -19.16 -3.76
CA PHE A 169 -16.48 -17.89 -3.03
C PHE A 169 -15.97 -18.02 -1.59
N ALA A 170 -16.12 -19.20 -0.98
CA ALA A 170 -15.47 -19.52 0.29
C ALA A 170 -13.94 -19.48 0.18
N ALA A 171 -13.37 -19.92 -0.95
CA ALA A 171 -11.93 -19.79 -1.21
C ALA A 171 -11.53 -18.35 -1.53
N LEU A 172 -12.31 -17.64 -2.37
CA LEU A 172 -11.99 -16.27 -2.77
C LEU A 172 -11.99 -15.28 -1.61
N MET A 173 -12.87 -15.43 -0.61
CA MET A 173 -12.82 -14.56 0.58
C MET A 173 -11.52 -14.76 1.38
N PHE A 174 -11.00 -15.98 1.43
CA PHE A 174 -9.71 -16.29 2.06
C PHE A 174 -8.55 -15.62 1.31
N HIS A 175 -8.56 -15.71 -0.02
CA HIS A 175 -7.57 -15.06 -0.88
C HIS A 175 -7.63 -13.54 -0.84
N ALA A 176 -8.78 -12.95 -0.54
CA ALA A 176 -8.88 -11.51 -0.32
C ALA A 176 -8.23 -11.09 1.00
N HIS A 177 -8.51 -11.81 2.10
CA HIS A 177 -7.89 -11.54 3.38
C HIS A 177 -7.98 -12.74 4.33
N ILE A 178 -6.86 -13.08 4.99
CA ILE A 178 -6.75 -14.26 5.86
C ILE A 178 -7.65 -14.22 7.10
N VAL A 179 -8.04 -13.01 7.56
CA VAL A 179 -8.99 -12.84 8.67
C VAL A 179 -10.32 -13.57 8.43
N SER A 180 -10.72 -13.76 7.17
CA SER A 180 -11.94 -14.49 6.81
C SER A 180 -11.90 -15.98 7.18
N ALA A 181 -10.75 -16.52 7.59
CA ALA A 181 -10.64 -17.89 8.09
C ALA A 181 -11.63 -18.17 9.25
N LEU A 182 -11.83 -17.18 10.13
CA LEU A 182 -12.79 -17.29 11.23
C LEU A 182 -14.23 -17.35 10.74
N THR A 183 -14.54 -16.56 9.71
CA THR A 183 -15.84 -16.57 9.03
C THR A 183 -16.07 -17.89 8.29
N LEU A 184 -15.04 -18.42 7.62
CA LEU A 184 -15.07 -19.71 6.94
C LEU A 184 -15.39 -20.84 7.91
N PHE A 185 -14.76 -20.82 9.09
CA PHE A 185 -15.03 -21.78 10.14
C PHE A 185 -16.51 -21.79 10.55
N GLY A 186 -17.11 -20.60 10.74
CA GLY A 186 -18.55 -20.48 10.99
C GLY A 186 -19.43 -21.06 9.88
N GLN A 187 -19.07 -20.85 8.60
CA GLN A 187 -19.79 -21.42 7.46
C GLN A 187 -19.70 -22.95 7.40
N VAL A 188 -18.54 -23.52 7.74
CA VAL A 188 -18.34 -24.97 7.86
C VAL A 188 -19.20 -25.54 8.98
N LEU A 189 -19.19 -24.94 10.16
CA LEU A 189 -20.02 -25.38 11.29
C LEU A 189 -21.51 -25.33 10.95
N LEU A 190 -21.99 -24.27 10.28
CA LEU A 190 -23.37 -24.20 9.80
C LEU A 190 -23.71 -25.33 8.83
N THR A 191 -22.80 -25.60 7.89
CA THR A 191 -22.99 -26.66 6.90
C THR A 191 -23.05 -28.05 7.55
N LEU A 192 -22.19 -28.29 8.56
CA LEU A 192 -22.19 -29.52 9.35
C LEU A 192 -23.46 -29.65 10.22
N PHE A 193 -23.91 -28.54 10.83
CA PHE A 193 -25.16 -28.50 11.58
C PHE A 193 -26.37 -28.81 10.69
N VAL A 194 -26.44 -28.21 9.49
CA VAL A 194 -27.49 -28.51 8.51
C VAL A 194 -27.40 -29.98 8.06
N LEU A 195 -26.20 -30.50 7.79
CA LEU A 195 -26.00 -31.91 7.45
C LEU A 195 -26.52 -32.85 8.56
N TYR A 196 -26.24 -32.53 9.83
CA TYR A 196 -26.72 -33.30 10.97
C TYR A 196 -28.24 -33.30 11.08
N THR A 197 -28.87 -32.15 10.80
CA THR A 197 -30.33 -31.97 10.88
C THR A 197 -31.08 -32.43 9.61
N GLN A 198 -30.39 -32.86 8.56
CA GLN A 198 -31.04 -33.49 7.40
C GLN A 198 -31.72 -34.81 7.78
N PRO A 199 -32.86 -35.16 7.15
CA PRO A 199 -33.44 -36.49 7.22
C PRO A 199 -32.41 -37.57 6.89
N LYS A 200 -32.47 -38.72 7.56
CA LYS A 200 -31.47 -39.81 7.39
C LYS A 200 -31.31 -40.22 5.92
N GLU A 201 -32.41 -40.25 5.18
CA GLU A 201 -32.46 -40.63 3.76
C GLU A 201 -31.72 -39.63 2.85
N GLU A 202 -31.82 -38.34 3.14
CA GLU A 202 -31.19 -37.27 2.35
C GLU A 202 -29.74 -36.98 2.75
N ARG A 203 -29.34 -37.38 3.96
CA ARG A 203 -28.05 -37.05 4.56
C ARG A 203 -26.86 -37.47 3.69
N LYS A 204 -26.89 -38.68 3.11
CA LYS A 204 -25.82 -39.17 2.21
C LYS A 204 -25.72 -38.33 0.93
N ALA A 205 -26.87 -37.94 0.36
CA ALA A 205 -26.92 -37.12 -0.84
C ALA A 205 -26.49 -35.68 -0.59
N PHE A 206 -26.77 -35.13 0.60
CA PHE A 206 -26.28 -33.81 1.01
C PHE A 206 -24.78 -33.85 1.32
N PHE A 207 -24.30 -34.86 2.05
CA PHE A 207 -22.89 -35.06 2.36
C PHE A 207 -22.00 -35.07 1.10
N LYS A 208 -22.39 -35.81 0.06
CA LYS A 208 -21.66 -35.80 -1.23
C LYS A 208 -21.51 -34.39 -1.81
N LYS A 209 -22.53 -33.54 -1.68
CA LYS A 209 -22.47 -32.14 -2.15
C LYS A 209 -21.58 -31.29 -1.24
N CYS A 210 -21.59 -31.53 0.08
CA CYS A 210 -20.64 -30.90 0.99
C CYS A 210 -19.19 -31.27 0.66
N VAL A 211 -18.93 -32.52 0.28
CA VAL A 211 -17.62 -32.96 -0.20
C VAL A 211 -17.23 -32.19 -1.47
N VAL A 212 -18.13 -32.03 -2.44
CA VAL A 212 -17.85 -31.20 -3.64
C VAL A 212 -17.48 -29.76 -3.26
N ALA A 213 -18.23 -29.13 -2.36
CA ALA A 213 -17.92 -27.79 -1.88
C ALA A 213 -16.55 -27.72 -1.19
N GLY A 214 -16.26 -28.68 -0.30
CA GLY A 214 -15.00 -28.79 0.42
C GLY A 214 -13.79 -29.07 -0.49
N THR A 215 -13.94 -29.95 -1.48
CA THR A 215 -12.92 -30.20 -2.49
C THR A 215 -12.67 -28.97 -3.35
N THR A 216 -13.72 -28.28 -3.77
CA THR A 216 -13.58 -27.02 -4.55
C THR A 216 -12.82 -25.96 -3.74
N LEU A 217 -13.21 -25.77 -2.48
CA LEU A 217 -12.52 -24.88 -1.55
C LEU A 217 -11.05 -25.26 -1.39
N PHE A 218 -10.76 -26.53 -1.09
CA PHE A 218 -9.41 -27.03 -0.86
C PHE A 218 -8.51 -26.83 -2.09
N LEU A 219 -8.97 -27.22 -3.28
CA LEU A 219 -8.20 -27.08 -4.53
C LEU A 219 -7.86 -25.62 -4.81
N LEU A 220 -8.80 -24.70 -4.58
CA LEU A 220 -8.57 -23.28 -4.80
C LEU A 220 -7.71 -22.64 -3.72
N LEU A 221 -7.59 -23.23 -2.52
CA LEU A 221 -6.69 -22.76 -1.47
C LEU A 221 -5.24 -23.23 -1.63
N LEU A 222 -4.98 -24.27 -2.44
CA LEU A 222 -3.62 -24.80 -2.65
C LEU A 222 -2.57 -23.73 -3.00
N PRO A 223 -2.84 -22.76 -3.91
CA PRO A 223 -1.86 -21.72 -4.22
C PRO A 223 -1.50 -20.81 -3.04
N ALA A 224 -2.36 -20.70 -2.02
CA ALA A 224 -2.11 -19.90 -0.82
C ALA A 224 -1.38 -20.67 0.30
N TYR A 225 -1.02 -21.94 0.10
CA TYR A 225 -0.41 -22.76 1.15
C TYR A 225 0.86 -22.15 1.76
N SER A 226 1.75 -21.61 0.93
CA SER A 226 2.99 -20.94 1.38
C SER A 226 2.70 -19.70 2.22
N LEU A 227 1.70 -18.92 1.83
CA LEU A 227 1.22 -17.76 2.58
C LEU A 227 0.66 -18.19 3.94
N ILE A 228 -0.17 -19.24 3.98
CA ILE A 228 -0.76 -19.77 5.22
C ILE A 228 0.34 -20.13 6.23
N LEU A 229 1.35 -20.88 5.79
CA LEU A 229 2.47 -21.29 6.65
C LEU A 229 3.29 -20.11 7.17
N LYS A 230 3.45 -19.05 6.37
CA LYS A 230 4.23 -17.88 6.76
C LYS A 230 3.45 -17.02 7.74
N VAL A 231 2.18 -16.76 7.46
CA VAL A 231 1.32 -15.95 8.35
C VAL A 231 1.05 -16.66 9.67
N SER A 232 0.93 -18.00 9.69
CA SER A 232 0.77 -18.74 10.94
C SER A 232 1.98 -18.61 11.89
N LYS A 233 3.15 -18.20 11.36
CA LYS A 233 4.38 -17.99 12.13
C LYS A 233 4.67 -16.50 12.38
N TYR A 234 3.90 -15.59 11.80
CA TYR A 234 4.11 -14.16 11.91
C TYR A 234 3.60 -13.64 13.26
N LYS A 235 4.42 -12.84 13.94
CA LYS A 235 4.08 -12.12 15.17
C LYS A 235 4.04 -10.63 14.89
N SER A 236 2.99 -9.93 15.32
CA SER A 236 2.77 -8.56 14.90
C SER A 236 3.32 -7.58 15.92
N GLY A 237 4.56 -7.11 15.70
CA GLY A 237 5.25 -6.23 16.66
C GLY A 237 4.69 -4.82 16.83
N TRP A 238 3.74 -4.36 16.01
CA TRP A 238 3.21 -2.99 16.05
C TRP A 238 1.80 -2.87 16.63
N LEU A 239 1.09 -3.99 16.77
CA LEU A 239 -0.31 -4.04 17.19
C LEU A 239 -0.37 -4.02 18.72
N THR A 240 -1.06 -3.03 19.29
CA THR A 240 -1.25 -2.92 20.75
C THR A 240 -2.50 -3.64 21.21
N LEU A 241 -2.50 -4.14 22.45
CA LEU A 241 -3.70 -4.72 23.05
C LEU A 241 -4.88 -3.74 22.95
N PRO A 242 -6.09 -4.21 22.60
CA PRO A 242 -7.26 -3.36 22.57
C PRO A 242 -7.50 -2.76 23.96
N GLY A 243 -7.53 -1.43 24.02
CA GLY A 243 -7.93 -0.71 25.22
C GLY A 243 -9.41 -0.95 25.58
N PRO A 244 -9.90 -0.38 26.69
CA PRO A 244 -11.30 -0.53 27.14
C PRO A 244 -12.33 -0.17 26.05
N ASP A 245 -11.99 0.77 25.17
CA ASP A 245 -12.83 1.25 24.08
C ASP A 245 -12.68 0.46 22.76
N GLY A 246 -11.88 -0.61 22.72
CA GLY A 246 -11.61 -1.35 21.48
C GLY A 246 -12.89 -1.86 20.81
N PHE A 247 -13.83 -2.40 21.60
CA PHE A 247 -15.10 -2.90 21.08
C PHE A 247 -16.06 -1.78 20.69
N SER A 248 -16.16 -0.73 21.50
CA SER A 248 -17.03 0.40 21.17
C SER A 248 -16.58 1.02 19.85
N ASN A 249 -15.27 1.20 19.64
CA ASN A 249 -14.68 1.68 18.38
C ASN A 249 -14.99 0.80 17.16
N ILE A 250 -15.07 -0.52 17.31
CA ILE A 250 -15.52 -1.43 16.23
C ILE A 250 -16.98 -1.15 15.88
N VAL A 251 -17.85 -1.00 16.89
CA VAL A 251 -19.27 -0.70 16.67
C VAL A 251 -19.42 0.68 16.00
N LYS A 252 -18.72 1.72 16.49
CA LYS A 252 -18.75 3.06 15.86
C LYS A 252 -18.30 2.99 14.41
N ALA A 253 -17.19 2.31 14.15
CA ALA A 253 -16.69 2.10 12.80
C ALA A 253 -17.73 1.46 11.89
N LEU A 254 -18.41 0.39 12.30
CA LEU A 254 -19.38 -0.33 11.46
C LEU A 254 -20.70 0.44 11.28
N THR A 255 -21.13 1.23 12.27
CA THR A 255 -22.48 1.82 12.30
C THR A 255 -22.53 3.34 12.12
N GLY A 256 -21.38 4.02 12.08
CA GLY A 256 -21.26 5.48 12.07
C GLY A 256 -20.97 6.03 13.46
N ASP A 257 -20.56 7.30 13.57
CA ASP A 257 -20.19 7.91 14.87
C ASP A 257 -21.37 8.56 15.60
N THR A 258 -22.56 8.61 15.00
CA THR A 258 -23.75 9.24 15.59
C THR A 258 -24.42 8.35 16.65
N GLU A 259 -24.53 8.84 17.88
CA GLU A 259 -25.19 8.12 18.99
C GLU A 259 -26.64 7.74 18.68
N LEU A 260 -27.37 8.61 17.98
CA LEU A 260 -28.75 8.33 17.55
C LEU A 260 -28.83 7.14 16.59
N LEU A 261 -27.85 6.97 15.69
CA LEU A 261 -27.79 5.80 14.81
C LEU A 261 -27.58 4.52 15.63
N TRP A 262 -26.71 4.56 16.65
CA TRP A 262 -26.50 3.39 17.52
C TRP A 262 -27.76 3.02 18.27
N PHE A 263 -28.46 4.00 18.83
CA PHE A 263 -29.70 3.75 19.54
C PHE A 263 -30.74 3.08 18.62
N LEU A 264 -30.87 3.55 17.38
CA LEU A 264 -31.77 2.95 16.39
C LEU A 264 -31.35 1.54 16.02
N PHE A 265 -30.07 1.31 15.72
CA PHE A 265 -29.57 -0.02 15.38
C PHE A 265 -29.70 -1.01 16.54
N LEU A 266 -29.50 -0.56 17.77
CA LEU A 266 -29.73 -1.35 18.97
C LEU A 266 -31.20 -1.73 19.11
N LEU A 267 -32.14 -0.78 18.95
CA LEU A 267 -33.57 -1.06 18.98
C LEU A 267 -33.99 -2.04 17.88
N LEU A 268 -33.44 -1.90 16.67
CA LEU A 268 -33.69 -2.83 15.56
C LEU A 268 -33.12 -4.23 15.85
N ALA A 269 -31.93 -4.31 16.46
CA ALA A 269 -31.36 -5.59 16.88
C ALA A 269 -32.23 -6.27 17.94
N ILE A 270 -32.64 -5.53 18.98
CA ILE A 270 -33.54 -6.03 20.02
C ILE A 270 -34.86 -6.49 19.40
N PHE A 271 -35.45 -5.70 18.51
CA PHE A 271 -36.70 -6.05 17.81
C PHE A 271 -36.57 -7.33 16.99
N TYR A 272 -35.46 -7.50 16.26
CA TYR A 272 -35.14 -8.74 15.54
C TYR A 272 -35.10 -9.94 16.49
N PHE A 273 -34.36 -9.84 17.61
CA PHE A 273 -34.24 -10.94 18.57
C PHE A 273 -35.57 -11.26 19.26
N VAL A 274 -36.37 -10.26 19.62
CA VAL A 274 -37.72 -10.48 20.17
C VAL A 274 -38.59 -11.27 19.17
N ASN A 275 -38.55 -10.92 17.89
CA ASN A 275 -39.31 -11.66 16.87
C ASN A 275 -38.74 -13.04 16.57
N LEU A 276 -37.42 -13.22 16.71
CA LEU A 276 -36.76 -14.52 16.62
C LEU A 276 -37.21 -15.45 17.77
N PHE A 277 -37.17 -14.99 19.02
CA PHE A 277 -37.59 -15.78 20.18
C PHE A 277 -39.09 -16.06 20.22
N ARG A 278 -39.90 -15.31 19.46
CA ARG A 278 -41.32 -15.61 19.24
C ARG A 278 -41.58 -16.71 18.21
N GLN A 279 -40.57 -17.09 17.41
CA GLN A 279 -40.73 -18.19 16.46
C GLN A 279 -40.88 -19.50 17.23
N LYS A 280 -42.00 -20.19 17.01
CA LYS A 280 -42.23 -21.54 17.54
C LYS A 280 -41.80 -22.54 16.47
N GLU A 281 -40.60 -23.08 16.61
CA GLU A 281 -40.14 -24.21 15.80
C GLU A 281 -39.59 -25.30 16.72
N ASN A 282 -40.38 -26.36 16.90
CA ASN A 282 -40.03 -27.44 17.82
C ASN A 282 -39.31 -28.59 17.11
N ARG A 283 -39.20 -28.55 15.77
CA ARG A 283 -38.59 -29.62 14.98
C ARG A 283 -37.17 -29.25 14.61
N LEU A 284 -36.20 -29.95 15.21
CA LEU A 284 -34.79 -29.87 14.82
C LEU A 284 -34.54 -30.64 13.51
N CYS A 285 -35.10 -30.12 12.41
CA CYS A 285 -34.99 -30.69 11.07
C CYS A 285 -34.61 -29.60 10.07
N ALA A 286 -33.68 -29.89 9.16
CA ALA A 286 -33.16 -28.94 8.18
C ALA A 286 -34.29 -28.26 7.38
N HIS A 287 -35.29 -29.01 6.92
CA HIS A 287 -36.42 -28.45 6.18
C HIS A 287 -37.19 -27.37 6.95
N ALA A 288 -37.41 -27.57 8.25
CA ALA A 288 -38.10 -26.61 9.10
C ALA A 288 -37.24 -25.36 9.35
N LEU A 289 -35.97 -25.57 9.69
CA LEU A 289 -35.02 -24.49 9.98
C LEU A 289 -34.75 -23.60 8.75
N LEU A 290 -34.64 -24.19 7.57
CA LEU A 290 -34.31 -23.47 6.32
C LEU A 290 -35.51 -22.79 5.67
N SER A 291 -36.74 -23.25 5.95
CA SER A 291 -37.97 -22.66 5.41
C SER A 291 -38.46 -21.45 6.20
N ASN A 292 -38.20 -21.41 7.52
CA ASN A 292 -38.44 -20.22 8.31
C ASN A 292 -37.32 -19.19 8.10
N ASN A 293 -37.60 -18.15 7.32
CA ASN A 293 -36.62 -17.12 6.97
C ASN A 293 -35.97 -16.42 8.19
N ILE A 294 -36.69 -16.26 9.31
CA ILE A 294 -36.17 -15.58 10.51
C ILE A 294 -35.19 -16.48 11.26
N ILE A 295 -35.54 -17.76 11.43
CA ILE A 295 -34.63 -18.76 12.03
C ILE A 295 -33.41 -18.94 11.14
N PHE A 296 -33.62 -19.07 9.83
CA PHE A 296 -32.53 -19.24 8.88
C PHE A 296 -31.58 -18.03 8.86
N SER A 297 -32.09 -16.80 8.85
CA SER A 297 -31.24 -15.62 8.95
C SER A 297 -30.48 -15.58 10.28
N ALA A 298 -31.09 -16.01 11.38
CA ALA A 298 -30.42 -16.08 12.68
C ALA A 298 -29.25 -17.07 12.68
N LEU A 299 -29.42 -18.25 12.06
CA LEU A 299 -28.33 -19.21 11.89
C LEU A 299 -27.16 -18.62 11.08
N ILE A 300 -27.47 -17.89 10.01
CA ILE A 300 -26.46 -17.18 9.19
C ILE A 300 -25.74 -16.13 10.03
N PHE A 301 -26.46 -15.25 10.75
CA PHE A 301 -25.85 -14.19 11.55
C PHE A 301 -25.04 -14.73 12.72
N PHE A 302 -25.53 -15.79 13.39
CA PHE A 302 -24.79 -16.48 14.43
C PHE A 302 -23.45 -16.97 13.87
N CYS A 303 -23.46 -17.69 12.76
CA CYS A 303 -22.23 -18.19 12.17
C CYS A 303 -21.28 -17.09 11.64
N TRP A 304 -21.82 -15.96 11.20
CA TRP A 304 -21.05 -14.84 10.68
C TRP A 304 -20.41 -13.99 11.78
N ILE A 305 -21.18 -13.64 12.82
CA ILE A 305 -20.76 -12.68 13.87
C ILE A 305 -20.18 -13.42 15.09
N PHE A 306 -20.84 -14.47 15.57
CA PHE A 306 -20.50 -15.11 16.84
C PHE A 306 -19.18 -15.88 16.81
N PHE A 307 -18.80 -16.50 15.68
CA PHE A 307 -17.47 -17.14 15.63
C PHE A 307 -16.35 -16.13 15.41
N ALA A 308 -16.60 -15.08 14.62
CA ALA A 308 -15.52 -14.16 14.27
C ALA A 308 -15.21 -13.13 15.37
N ILE A 309 -16.12 -12.75 16.26
CA ILE A 309 -15.83 -11.83 17.38
C ILE A 309 -15.09 -12.54 18.54
N PRO A 310 -15.71 -13.51 19.27
CA PRO A 310 -15.04 -14.30 20.30
C PRO A 310 -13.70 -14.89 19.93
N LEU A 311 -13.55 -15.52 18.76
CA LEU A 311 -12.26 -16.11 18.38
C LEU A 311 -11.19 -15.04 18.14
N SER A 312 -11.55 -13.87 17.61
CA SER A 312 -10.63 -12.73 17.48
C SER A 312 -10.25 -12.17 18.84
N ILE A 313 -11.20 -12.09 19.78
CA ILE A 313 -10.93 -11.64 21.16
C ILE A 313 -10.00 -12.64 21.85
N ILE A 314 -10.37 -13.93 21.88
CA ILE A 314 -9.57 -14.99 22.52
C ILE A 314 -8.14 -14.95 21.99
N LYS A 315 -7.96 -14.93 20.67
CA LYS A 315 -6.63 -14.86 20.07
C LYS A 315 -5.89 -13.55 20.40
N SER A 316 -6.60 -12.42 20.42
CA SER A 316 -6.04 -11.11 20.75
C SER A 316 -5.57 -10.99 22.21
N TYR A 317 -6.14 -11.75 23.14
CA TYR A 317 -5.75 -11.75 24.55
C TYR A 317 -4.77 -12.88 24.91
N MET A 318 -4.65 -13.92 24.09
CA MET A 318 -3.74 -15.05 24.35
C MET A 318 -2.34 -14.86 23.77
N ASP A 319 -2.23 -14.38 22.53
CA ASP A 319 -0.96 -14.40 21.79
C ASP A 319 -0.52 -13.01 21.33
N GLU A 320 -1.32 -12.38 20.46
CA GLU A 320 -0.93 -11.18 19.71
C GLU A 320 -2.18 -10.32 19.46
N PRO A 321 -2.14 -8.99 19.68
CA PRO A 321 -3.32 -8.16 19.50
C PRO A 321 -3.82 -8.19 18.05
N MET A 322 -5.09 -8.54 17.86
CA MET A 322 -5.72 -8.66 16.52
C MET A 322 -6.86 -7.67 16.30
N ILE A 323 -7.15 -6.81 17.28
CA ILE A 323 -8.33 -5.94 17.21
C ILE A 323 -7.97 -4.62 16.54
N LEU A 324 -8.22 -4.57 15.23
CA LEU A 324 -8.35 -3.34 14.44
C LEU A 324 -9.74 -3.32 13.83
N SER A 325 -10.43 -2.18 13.91
CA SER A 325 -11.80 -2.04 13.39
C SER A 325 -11.94 -2.57 11.96
N ARG A 326 -10.92 -2.30 11.11
CA ARG A 326 -10.89 -2.71 9.69
C ARG A 326 -10.91 -4.21 9.45
N TYR A 327 -10.43 -5.00 10.40
CA TYR A 327 -10.51 -6.45 10.31
C TYR A 327 -11.94 -6.97 10.49
N PHE A 328 -12.84 -6.19 11.09
CA PHE A 328 -14.25 -6.57 11.31
C PHE A 328 -15.19 -6.10 10.20
N ILE A 329 -14.69 -5.40 9.17
CA ILE A 329 -15.51 -4.90 8.05
C ILE A 329 -16.30 -6.01 7.35
N HIS A 330 -15.77 -7.23 7.32
CA HIS A 330 -16.42 -8.39 6.73
C HIS A 330 -17.73 -8.77 7.43
N MET A 331 -17.99 -8.28 8.65
CA MET A 331 -19.25 -8.46 9.39
C MET A 331 -20.31 -7.40 9.05
N LEU A 332 -19.90 -6.27 8.45
CA LEU A 332 -20.80 -5.17 8.13
C LEU A 332 -22.05 -5.61 7.34
N PRO A 333 -21.94 -6.44 6.28
CA PRO A 333 -23.12 -6.87 5.53
C PRO A 333 -24.11 -7.68 6.37
N ALA A 334 -23.61 -8.45 7.35
CA ALA A 334 -24.45 -9.22 8.26
C ALA A 334 -25.34 -8.31 9.11
N LEU A 335 -24.74 -7.27 9.70
CA LEU A 335 -25.44 -6.27 10.51
C LEU A 335 -26.46 -5.50 9.67
N ILE A 336 -26.07 -5.04 8.48
CA ILE A 336 -26.97 -4.31 7.58
C ILE A 336 -28.19 -5.15 7.18
N ILE A 337 -28.00 -6.44 6.88
CA ILE A 337 -29.13 -7.32 6.55
C ILE A 337 -29.99 -7.60 7.79
N LEU A 338 -29.39 -7.79 8.97
CA LEU A 338 -30.13 -7.95 10.22
C LEU A 338 -31.07 -6.76 10.47
N PHE A 339 -30.57 -5.53 10.37
CA PHE A 339 -31.38 -4.32 10.51
C PHE A 339 -32.45 -4.23 9.42
N SER A 340 -32.12 -4.62 8.19
CA SER A 340 -33.08 -4.62 7.07
C SER A 340 -34.23 -5.62 7.27
N ILE A 341 -33.94 -6.80 7.85
CA ILE A 341 -34.97 -7.78 8.22
C ILE A 341 -35.80 -7.24 9.38
N ALA A 342 -35.18 -6.63 10.39
CA ALA A 342 -35.88 -6.02 11.52
C ALA A 342 -36.88 -4.95 11.05
N ILE A 343 -36.46 -4.05 10.15
CA ILE A 343 -37.33 -3.03 9.57
C ILE A 343 -38.50 -3.67 8.82
N GLU A 344 -38.24 -4.68 7.98
CA GLU A 344 -39.31 -5.30 7.18
C GLU A 344 -40.35 -6.06 8.02
N GLN A 345 -39.98 -6.49 9.24
CA GLN A 345 -40.92 -7.09 10.19
C GLN A 345 -41.89 -6.08 10.83
N ILE A 346 -41.65 -4.78 10.71
CA ILE A 346 -42.55 -3.73 11.20
C ILE A 346 -43.80 -3.70 10.32
N ARG A 347 -44.99 -3.93 10.89
CA ARG A 347 -46.25 -4.01 10.12
C ARG A 347 -46.62 -2.71 9.41
N ASN A 348 -46.32 -1.56 10.02
CA ASN A 348 -46.71 -0.25 9.49
C ASN A 348 -45.69 0.25 8.46
N ARG A 349 -46.15 0.45 7.22
CA ARG A 349 -45.28 0.88 6.10
C ARG A 349 -44.74 2.30 6.27
N ILE A 350 -45.50 3.20 6.89
CA ILE A 350 -45.06 4.57 7.16
C ILE A 350 -43.88 4.54 8.14
N SER A 351 -44.00 3.75 9.22
CA SER A 351 -42.90 3.57 10.18
C SER A 351 -41.63 3.00 9.52
N GLN A 352 -41.77 2.02 8.62
CA GLN A 352 -40.64 1.51 7.85
C GLN A 352 -39.95 2.62 7.04
N VAL A 353 -40.74 3.41 6.30
CA VAL A 353 -40.21 4.50 5.47
C VAL A 353 -39.55 5.57 6.35
N LEU A 354 -40.18 5.98 7.46
CA LEU A 354 -39.61 6.96 8.38
C LEU A 354 -38.28 6.50 8.98
N ILE A 355 -38.19 5.24 9.43
CA ILE A 355 -36.95 4.68 9.99
C ILE A 355 -35.84 4.63 8.93
N VAL A 356 -36.14 4.14 7.73
CA VAL A 356 -35.16 4.08 6.64
C VAL A 356 -34.70 5.48 6.23
N SER A 357 -35.65 6.41 6.05
CA SER A 357 -35.33 7.80 5.72
C SER A 357 -34.50 8.47 6.80
N MET A 358 -34.80 8.23 8.08
CA MET A 358 -34.03 8.77 9.19
C MET A 358 -32.60 8.25 9.21
N ILE A 359 -32.39 6.93 9.03
CA ILE A 359 -31.04 6.36 8.93
C ILE A 359 -30.29 6.97 7.74
N VAL A 360 -30.93 7.04 6.57
CA VAL A 360 -30.31 7.61 5.35
C VAL A 360 -29.95 9.08 5.55
N ILE A 361 -30.84 9.90 6.10
CA ILE A 361 -30.59 11.33 6.34
C ILE A 361 -29.45 11.49 7.34
N LEU A 362 -29.45 10.76 8.46
CA LEU A 362 -28.38 10.83 9.46
C LEU A 362 -27.04 10.41 8.86
N SER A 363 -26.98 9.32 8.09
CA SER A 363 -25.75 8.88 7.44
C SER A 363 -25.24 9.86 6.38
N LEU A 364 -26.13 10.45 5.57
CA LEU A 364 -25.73 11.45 4.58
C LEU A 364 -25.26 12.76 5.26
N THR A 365 -25.92 13.18 6.34
CA THR A 365 -25.46 14.31 7.17
C THR A 365 -24.08 14.02 7.76
N ASP A 366 -23.84 12.82 8.26
CA ASP A 366 -22.52 12.43 8.78
C ASP A 366 -21.45 12.53 7.68
N ILE A 367 -21.73 12.01 6.48
CA ILE A 367 -20.80 12.03 5.33
C ILE A 367 -20.51 13.47 4.87
N PHE A 368 -21.54 14.27 4.57
CA PHE A 368 -21.39 15.54 3.87
C PHE A 368 -21.24 16.76 4.79
N ILE A 369 -21.71 16.70 6.04
CA ILE A 369 -21.74 17.87 6.94
C ILE A 369 -20.82 17.65 8.13
N VAL A 370 -20.96 16.54 8.85
CA VAL A 370 -20.20 16.33 10.11
C VAL A 370 -18.74 15.98 9.82
N LYS A 371 -18.52 14.99 8.97
CA LYS A 371 -17.17 14.54 8.60
C LYS A 371 -16.58 15.36 7.46
N ASP A 372 -17.43 15.97 6.63
CA ASP A 372 -17.06 16.63 5.39
C ASP A 372 -16.11 15.75 4.55
N TYR A 373 -16.50 14.47 4.41
CA TYR A 373 -15.61 13.37 4.04
C TYR A 373 -14.85 13.58 2.72
N TYR A 374 -15.47 14.25 1.75
CA TYR A 374 -14.90 14.44 0.40
C TYR A 374 -13.97 15.65 0.28
N TYR A 375 -13.90 16.51 1.29
CA TYR A 375 -13.12 17.76 1.24
C TYR A 375 -12.16 17.90 2.43
N LYS A 376 -12.54 17.40 3.61
CA LYS A 376 -11.70 17.42 4.81
C LYS A 376 -10.51 16.47 4.65
N LEU A 377 -9.32 17.02 4.83
CA LEU A 377 -8.09 16.23 4.86
C LEU A 377 -8.08 15.32 6.09
N SER A 378 -7.78 14.05 5.84
CA SER A 378 -7.65 12.99 6.85
C SER A 378 -6.43 12.09 6.63
N LYS A 379 -5.75 12.22 5.48
CA LYS A 379 -4.55 11.46 5.12
C LYS A 379 -3.37 12.41 4.99
N SER A 380 -2.18 11.94 5.37
CA SER A 380 -0.95 12.71 5.26
C SER A 380 -0.71 13.16 3.80
N GLN A 381 -0.40 14.44 3.59
CA GLN A 381 -0.20 15.07 2.29
C GLN A 381 1.17 14.74 1.65
N TYR A 382 1.52 13.45 1.59
CA TYR A 382 2.81 13.01 1.05
C TYR A 382 3.01 13.39 -0.42
N ARG A 383 1.96 13.30 -1.25
CA ARG A 383 2.01 13.65 -2.67
C ARG A 383 2.42 15.11 -2.85
N GLU A 384 1.77 16.01 -2.11
CA GLU A 384 2.03 17.44 -2.13
C GLU A 384 3.42 17.75 -1.55
N LEU A 385 3.74 17.19 -0.38
CA LEU A 385 5.03 17.41 0.30
C LEU A 385 6.22 16.98 -0.56
N THR A 386 6.14 15.79 -1.17
CA THR A 386 7.22 15.27 -2.03
C THR A 386 7.34 16.06 -3.33
N THR A 387 6.23 16.60 -3.84
CA THR A 387 6.26 17.52 -5.00
C THR A 387 7.00 18.82 -4.64
N GLU A 388 6.75 19.40 -3.46
CA GLU A 388 7.49 20.57 -2.98
C GLU A 388 8.99 20.29 -2.83
N ILE A 389 9.36 19.14 -2.27
CA ILE A 389 10.78 18.72 -2.18
C ILE A 389 11.40 18.61 -3.57
N MET A 390 10.75 17.92 -4.51
CA MET A 390 11.30 17.74 -5.87
C MET A 390 11.46 19.09 -6.59
N ASN A 391 10.52 20.01 -6.44
CA ASN A 391 10.58 21.35 -7.04
C ASN A 391 11.71 22.20 -6.44
N ASN A 392 11.99 22.06 -5.14
CA ASN A 392 12.99 22.83 -4.42
C ASN A 392 14.32 22.08 -4.23
N ASN A 393 14.50 20.93 -4.88
CA ASN A 393 15.74 20.15 -4.87
C ASN A 393 16.42 20.00 -6.24
N PRO A 394 16.64 21.08 -7.04
CA PRO A 394 17.29 20.98 -8.34
C PRO A 394 18.78 20.61 -8.26
N GLN A 395 19.38 20.64 -7.06
CA GLN A 395 20.78 20.28 -6.85
C GLN A 395 20.99 18.78 -6.56
N GLY A 396 19.91 18.02 -6.32
CA GLY A 396 20.00 16.60 -5.99
C GLY A 396 20.52 16.34 -4.57
N ASP A 397 20.19 17.21 -3.61
CA ASP A 397 20.54 16.97 -2.20
C ASP A 397 19.83 15.71 -1.70
N LYS A 398 20.51 14.92 -0.85
CA LYS A 398 20.00 13.63 -0.40
C LYS A 398 18.66 13.77 0.33
N VAL A 399 17.73 12.86 0.03
CA VAL A 399 16.43 12.79 0.72
C VAL A 399 16.43 11.64 1.71
N VAL A 400 16.05 11.94 2.95
CA VAL A 400 16.05 10.99 4.07
C VAL A 400 14.65 10.95 4.70
N SER A 401 14.22 9.76 5.10
CA SER A 401 12.96 9.59 5.82
C SER A 401 13.01 8.36 6.71
N SER A 402 12.29 8.37 7.84
CA SER A 402 12.06 7.15 8.62
C SER A 402 11.46 6.03 7.76
N TRP A 403 10.77 6.38 6.68
CA TRP A 403 9.97 5.49 5.84
C TRP A 403 10.49 5.52 4.38
N GLY A 404 11.82 5.59 4.21
CA GLY A 404 12.48 5.81 2.92
C GLY A 404 12.05 4.83 1.81
N TRP A 405 11.88 3.54 2.12
CA TRP A 405 11.40 2.57 1.11
C TRP A 405 10.00 2.91 0.60
N LEU A 406 9.09 3.36 1.46
CA LEU A 406 7.74 3.79 1.06
C LEU A 406 7.77 5.12 0.32
N MET A 407 8.54 6.10 0.83
CA MET A 407 8.65 7.41 0.21
C MET A 407 9.27 7.35 -1.19
N SER A 408 10.11 6.34 -1.46
CA SER A 408 10.68 6.09 -2.80
C SER A 408 9.60 5.92 -3.89
N TYR A 409 8.35 5.58 -3.54
CA TYR A 409 7.23 5.62 -4.49
C TYR A 409 7.07 6.98 -5.17
N PHE A 410 7.15 8.08 -4.42
CA PHE A 410 6.97 9.43 -4.94
C PHE A 410 8.19 9.96 -5.71
N PHE A 411 9.39 9.50 -5.35
CA PHE A 411 10.66 9.90 -5.99
C PHE A 411 11.05 9.01 -7.19
N LYS A 412 10.24 8.01 -7.54
CA LYS A 412 10.48 7.16 -8.71
C LYS A 412 10.77 7.95 -10.02
N PRO A 413 10.13 9.10 -10.31
CA PRO A 413 10.44 9.89 -11.51
C PRO A 413 11.85 10.51 -11.51
N THR A 414 12.46 10.77 -10.36
CA THR A 414 13.82 11.32 -10.28
C THR A 414 14.88 10.23 -10.40
N GLY A 415 14.52 8.98 -10.11
CA GLY A 415 15.45 7.85 -10.06
C GLY A 415 16.34 7.83 -8.82
N GLU A 416 16.19 8.81 -7.92
CA GLU A 416 16.97 8.93 -6.70
C GLU A 416 16.33 8.13 -5.56
N PRO A 417 17.08 7.24 -4.88
CA PRO A 417 16.56 6.50 -3.75
C PRO A 417 16.40 7.41 -2.52
N VAL A 418 15.34 7.20 -1.74
CA VAL A 418 15.18 7.84 -0.43
C VAL A 418 15.84 6.99 0.64
N LEU A 419 16.76 7.58 1.40
CA LEU A 419 17.45 6.87 2.48
C LEU A 419 16.50 6.61 3.65
N GLU A 420 16.35 5.33 4.03
CA GLU A 420 15.51 4.94 5.16
C GLU A 420 16.27 5.01 6.48
N MET A 421 16.04 6.08 7.24
CA MET A 421 16.63 6.28 8.57
C MET A 421 15.83 7.30 9.37
N LYS A 422 15.65 7.06 10.67
CA LYS A 422 14.99 8.05 11.54
C LYS A 422 15.88 9.29 11.66
N LEU A 423 15.27 10.47 11.78
CA LEU A 423 16.00 11.75 11.85
C LEU A 423 17.12 11.72 12.90
N ARG A 424 16.80 11.27 14.11
CA ARG A 424 17.77 11.19 15.20
C ARG A 424 18.94 10.25 14.89
N ASP A 425 18.65 9.09 14.32
CA ASP A 425 19.67 8.11 13.94
C ASP A 425 20.55 8.67 12.82
N TYR A 426 19.96 9.43 11.88
CA TYR A 426 20.70 10.12 10.82
C TYR A 426 21.61 11.21 11.37
N VAL A 427 21.09 12.07 12.25
CA VAL A 427 21.89 13.13 12.90
C VAL A 427 23.04 12.53 13.71
N ASN A 428 22.80 11.45 14.45
CA ASN A 428 23.85 10.73 15.18
C ASN A 428 24.91 10.14 14.23
N ALA A 429 24.49 9.57 13.10
CA ALA A 429 25.42 9.05 12.10
C ALA A 429 26.31 10.14 11.48
N ILE A 430 25.80 11.38 11.34
CA ILE A 430 26.61 12.53 10.92
C ILE A 430 27.59 12.93 12.03
N LYS A 431 27.14 12.99 13.30
CA LYS A 431 28.00 13.29 14.47
C LYS A 431 29.15 12.31 14.60
N GLU A 432 28.89 11.03 14.35
CA GLU A 432 29.87 9.94 14.42
C GLU A 432 30.76 9.83 13.17
N GLY A 433 30.56 10.68 12.16
CA GLY A 433 31.32 10.65 10.90
C GLY A 433 31.01 9.44 10.00
N LYS A 434 29.96 8.67 10.30
CA LYS A 434 29.49 7.55 9.46
C LYS A 434 28.77 8.04 8.19
N VAL A 435 28.15 9.21 8.27
CA VAL A 435 27.51 9.91 7.15
C VAL A 435 28.21 11.25 6.94
N ARG A 436 28.45 11.63 5.68
CA ARG A 436 29.07 12.92 5.34
C ARG A 436 28.16 14.08 5.75
N LYS A 437 28.77 15.19 6.17
CA LYS A 437 28.07 16.43 6.53
C LYS A 437 27.73 17.25 5.28
N GLU A 438 26.92 16.67 4.40
CA GLU A 438 26.44 17.29 3.17
C GLU A 438 24.99 17.77 3.30
N SER A 439 24.54 18.66 2.41
CA SER A 439 23.16 19.15 2.41
C SER A 439 22.16 18.00 2.20
N PHE A 440 21.03 18.04 2.91
CA PHE A 440 20.01 17.00 2.84
C PHE A 440 18.60 17.53 3.12
N TRP A 441 17.62 16.86 2.54
CA TRP A 441 16.22 16.94 2.91
C TRP A 441 15.87 15.83 3.88
N TYR A 442 15.07 16.16 4.89
CA TYR A 442 14.42 15.16 5.72
C TYR A 442 12.91 15.33 5.66
N LEU A 443 12.17 14.23 5.45
CA LEU A 443 10.71 14.22 5.50
C LEU A 443 10.14 13.11 6.39
N ASP A 444 9.01 13.41 7.05
CA ASP A 444 8.24 12.43 7.81
C ASP A 444 6.75 12.81 7.90
N GLY A 445 5.93 11.90 8.43
CA GLY A 445 4.51 12.14 8.61
C GLY A 445 3.78 10.94 9.22
N ASN A 446 2.47 10.84 8.99
CA ASN A 446 1.63 9.76 9.51
C ASN A 446 1.70 9.70 11.05
N SER A 447 1.34 10.83 11.68
CA SER A 447 1.38 11.10 13.11
C SER A 447 2.78 11.13 13.74
N ARG A 448 3.85 11.18 12.93
CA ARG A 448 5.23 11.41 13.41
C ARG A 448 5.51 12.91 13.43
N SER A 449 5.51 13.51 14.61
CA SER A 449 5.94 14.90 14.78
C SER A 449 7.45 15.04 14.65
N TYR A 450 7.91 16.23 14.25
CA TYR A 450 9.31 16.60 14.40
C TYR A 450 9.70 16.52 15.87
N ASN A 451 10.72 15.73 16.18
CA ASN A 451 11.20 15.55 17.54
C ASN A 451 12.71 15.27 17.54
N LEU A 452 13.48 16.20 18.08
CA LEU A 452 14.92 16.10 18.30
C LEU A 452 15.25 16.50 19.74
N THR A 453 16.35 15.98 20.27
CA THR A 453 16.88 16.47 21.56
C THR A 453 17.47 17.87 21.37
N PRO A 454 17.56 18.69 22.42
CA PRO A 454 18.25 19.98 22.35
C PRO A 454 19.70 19.88 21.85
N GLU A 455 20.38 18.77 22.15
CA GLU A 455 21.75 18.47 21.71
C GLU A 455 21.82 18.14 20.21
N ASP A 456 20.82 17.45 19.67
CA ASP A 456 20.72 17.15 18.24
C ASP A 456 20.36 18.41 17.44
N GLU A 457 19.47 19.23 17.98
CA GLU A 457 19.07 20.49 17.38
C GLU A 457 20.20 21.54 17.42
N ALA A 458 20.93 21.64 18.54
CA ALA A 458 22.12 22.50 18.64
C ALA A 458 23.19 22.09 17.61
N PHE A 459 23.45 20.79 17.46
CA PHE A 459 24.37 20.29 16.45
C PHE A 459 23.93 20.64 15.03
N LEU A 460 22.66 20.45 14.69
CA LEU A 460 22.14 20.83 13.38
C LEU A 460 22.26 22.35 13.15
N ASN A 461 21.94 23.17 14.14
CA ASN A 461 22.05 24.62 14.05
C ASN A 461 23.50 25.10 13.95
N GLU A 462 24.46 24.39 14.54
CA GLU A 462 25.89 24.70 14.42
C GLU A 462 26.41 24.37 13.01
N ASN A 463 25.98 23.24 12.45
CA ASN A 463 26.58 22.64 11.25
C ASN A 463 25.79 22.84 9.96
N PHE A 464 24.52 23.23 10.05
CA PHE A 464 23.62 23.39 8.91
C PHE A 464 22.79 24.68 9.05
N MET A 465 22.38 25.22 7.90
CA MET A 465 21.38 26.28 7.78
C MET A 465 20.08 25.64 7.29
N MET A 466 18.99 25.81 8.04
CA MET A 466 17.67 25.41 7.55
C MET A 466 17.20 26.41 6.49
N ARG A 467 17.10 25.96 5.24
CA ARG A 467 16.71 26.83 4.12
C ARG A 467 15.21 26.84 3.90
N GLU A 468 14.60 25.65 3.93
CA GLU A 468 13.18 25.46 3.67
C GLU A 468 12.57 24.56 4.75
N SER A 469 11.31 24.85 5.08
CA SER A 469 10.52 24.08 6.03
C SER A 469 9.08 24.05 5.54
N PHE A 470 8.55 22.85 5.30
CA PHE A 470 7.18 22.63 4.89
C PHE A 470 6.42 21.90 6.00
N GLU A 471 5.24 22.41 6.34
CA GLU A 471 4.32 21.82 7.29
C GLU A 471 2.96 21.67 6.58
N LEU A 472 2.62 20.44 6.20
CA LEU A 472 1.37 20.09 5.54
C LEU A 472 0.53 19.21 6.47
N TYR A 473 -0.69 18.86 6.06
CA TYR A 473 -1.55 18.03 6.90
C TYR A 473 -0.87 16.67 7.19
N ASP A 474 -0.57 16.43 8.47
CA ASP A 474 0.00 15.19 9.01
C ASP A 474 1.33 14.75 8.35
N CYS A 475 2.10 15.69 7.80
CA CYS A 475 3.46 15.47 7.29
C CYS A 475 4.25 16.78 7.18
N TRP A 476 5.58 16.67 7.22
CA TRP A 476 6.48 17.81 7.23
C TRP A 476 7.82 17.45 6.58
N ALA A 477 8.52 18.48 6.10
CA ALA A 477 9.86 18.34 5.53
C ALA A 477 10.75 19.53 5.87
N ARG A 478 12.05 19.29 6.00
CA ARG A 478 13.06 20.32 6.28
C ARG A 478 14.28 20.14 5.41
N HIS A 479 14.80 21.24 4.89
CA HIS A 479 16.02 21.29 4.09
C HIS A 479 17.17 21.85 4.91
N TYR A 480 18.17 21.02 5.17
CA TYR A 480 19.38 21.39 5.88
C TYR A 480 20.52 21.58 4.88
N ILE A 481 20.93 22.84 4.68
CA ILE A 481 22.09 23.20 3.87
C ILE A 481 23.34 23.15 4.74
N SER A 482 24.37 22.41 4.33
CA SER A 482 25.61 22.34 5.10
C SER A 482 26.29 23.71 5.20
N LYS A 483 26.74 24.08 6.41
CA LYS A 483 27.50 25.32 6.68
C LYS A 483 28.99 25.17 6.45
N THR A 484 29.49 23.95 6.37
CA THR A 484 30.86 23.74 5.94
C THR A 484 30.94 24.15 4.47
N GLU A 485 31.71 25.21 4.21
CA GLU A 485 32.24 25.51 2.87
C GLU A 485 32.75 24.21 2.25
N GLN A 486 32.56 24.06 0.95
CA GLN A 486 32.99 22.90 0.19
C GLN A 486 34.45 22.53 0.55
N ASP A 487 34.65 21.51 1.40
CA ASP A 487 35.96 21.19 1.96
C ASP A 487 36.95 20.88 0.82
N PHE A 488 38.02 21.67 0.72
CA PHE A 488 39.16 21.36 -0.14
C PHE A 488 40.16 20.49 0.65
N PRO A 489 40.66 19.38 0.09
CA PRO A 489 40.50 18.97 -1.29
C PRO A 489 39.14 18.33 -1.61
N LEU A 490 38.45 18.86 -2.63
CA LEU A 490 37.21 18.31 -3.16
C LEU A 490 37.54 17.02 -3.92
N ARG A 491 37.21 15.86 -3.35
CA ARG A 491 37.48 14.55 -3.95
C ARG A 491 36.35 14.14 -4.90
N LEU A 492 36.69 13.82 -6.14
CA LEU A 492 35.73 13.32 -7.13
C LEU A 492 35.71 11.79 -7.06
N SER A 493 34.57 11.22 -6.70
CA SER A 493 34.42 9.76 -6.57
C SER A 493 34.51 9.09 -7.94
N ALA A 494 35.23 7.96 -8.05
CA ALA A 494 35.29 7.17 -9.28
C ALA A 494 33.89 6.77 -9.77
N ASP A 495 32.98 6.46 -8.85
CA ASP A 495 31.58 6.11 -9.14
C ASP A 495 30.77 7.23 -9.80
N SER A 496 31.24 8.48 -9.74
CA SER A 496 30.56 9.66 -10.31
C SER A 496 30.96 9.96 -11.77
N PHE A 497 31.87 9.18 -12.36
CA PHE A 497 32.29 9.38 -13.76
C PHE A 497 31.43 8.56 -14.72
N ILE A 498 31.09 9.18 -15.85
CA ILE A 498 30.31 8.57 -16.94
C ILE A 498 31.15 8.59 -18.23
N PRO A 499 31.26 7.47 -18.97
CA PRO A 499 30.77 6.14 -18.63
C PRO A 499 31.43 5.57 -17.38
N LYS A 500 30.73 4.66 -16.68
CA LYS A 500 31.23 4.09 -15.43
C LYS A 500 32.21 2.95 -15.72
N ASN A 501 33.50 3.28 -15.84
CA ASN A 501 34.56 2.32 -16.10
C ASN A 501 35.49 2.23 -14.88
N ILE A 502 35.26 1.22 -14.04
CA ILE A 502 35.95 1.04 -12.75
C ILE A 502 36.53 -0.37 -12.67
N ASP A 503 37.77 -0.51 -12.20
CA ASP A 503 38.43 -1.80 -11.96
C ASP A 503 37.93 -2.51 -10.68
N ASP A 504 38.39 -3.74 -10.44
CA ASP A 504 38.02 -4.53 -9.25
C ASP A 504 38.44 -3.88 -7.92
N ASN A 505 39.34 -2.88 -7.96
CA ASN A 505 39.84 -2.14 -6.80
C ASN A 505 39.17 -0.77 -6.61
N GLY A 506 38.21 -0.41 -7.46
CA GLY A 506 37.49 0.87 -7.37
C GLY A 506 38.16 2.05 -8.07
N ASN A 507 39.18 1.83 -8.90
CA ASN A 507 39.89 2.88 -9.65
C ASN A 507 39.26 3.10 -11.02
N LEU A 508 39.35 4.31 -11.57
CA LEU A 508 38.91 4.55 -12.94
C LEU A 508 39.87 3.86 -13.92
N TYR A 509 39.31 3.16 -14.89
CA TYR A 509 40.07 2.40 -15.88
C TYR A 509 39.66 2.78 -17.29
N LEU A 510 40.62 3.24 -18.11
CA LEU A 510 40.42 3.51 -19.53
C LEU A 510 41.28 2.56 -20.35
N PHE A 511 40.63 1.82 -21.24
CA PHE A 511 41.25 0.79 -22.07
C PHE A 511 40.93 0.93 -23.57
N GLU A 512 40.11 1.92 -23.93
CA GLU A 512 39.78 2.25 -25.31
C GLU A 512 39.70 3.77 -25.46
N ASN A 513 39.87 4.27 -26.68
CA ASN A 513 39.73 5.68 -26.98
C ASN A 513 38.38 6.21 -26.53
N GLY A 514 38.38 7.21 -25.65
CA GLY A 514 37.15 7.68 -25.04
C GLY A 514 37.38 8.74 -23.99
N GLY A 515 36.28 9.24 -23.43
CA GLY A 515 36.30 10.25 -22.39
C GLY A 515 35.48 9.85 -21.18
N LEU A 516 36.01 10.06 -19.98
CA LEU A 516 35.27 10.01 -18.73
C LEU A 516 34.91 11.43 -18.31
N THR A 517 33.66 11.65 -17.91
CA THR A 517 33.19 12.95 -17.41
C THR A 517 32.62 12.80 -16.01
N SER A 518 33.09 13.61 -15.07
CA SER A 518 32.57 13.63 -13.70
C SER A 518 31.14 14.19 -13.64
N GLU A 519 30.45 13.92 -12.54
CA GLU A 519 29.33 14.78 -12.11
C GLU A 519 29.77 16.24 -11.99
N SER A 520 28.80 17.15 -12.14
CA SER A 520 29.06 18.57 -12.00
C SER A 520 29.28 18.97 -10.55
N PHE A 521 30.32 19.76 -10.31
CA PHE A 521 30.62 20.37 -9.02
C PHE A 521 30.74 21.89 -9.15
N LYS A 522 30.47 22.60 -8.05
CA LYS A 522 30.63 24.05 -7.99
C LYS A 522 32.06 24.40 -7.58
N LEU A 523 32.58 25.50 -8.09
CA LEU A 523 33.79 26.14 -7.61
C LEU A 523 33.55 27.65 -7.53
N GLU A 524 34.02 28.26 -6.46
CA GLU A 524 34.01 29.72 -6.30
C GLU A 524 35.15 30.36 -7.09
N LYS A 525 35.11 31.68 -7.26
CA LYS A 525 36.22 32.44 -7.84
C LYS A 525 37.50 32.18 -7.03
N GLY A 526 38.54 31.69 -7.68
CA GLY A 526 39.79 31.34 -7.01
C GLY A 526 40.78 30.59 -7.88
N GLN A 527 41.94 30.32 -7.30
CA GLN A 527 42.99 29.51 -7.90
C GLN A 527 42.92 28.10 -7.30
N TYR A 528 43.05 27.08 -8.14
CA TYR A 528 42.91 25.68 -7.75
C TYR A 528 44.00 24.83 -8.41
N ASN A 529 44.22 23.64 -7.87
CA ASN A 529 44.96 22.57 -8.54
C ASN A 529 44.05 21.34 -8.68
N LEU A 530 43.92 20.80 -9.89
CA LEU A 530 43.37 19.46 -10.08
C LEU A 530 44.52 18.47 -9.91
N VAL A 531 44.44 17.65 -8.87
CA VAL A 531 45.44 16.65 -8.49
C VAL A 531 44.95 15.28 -8.92
N ILE A 532 45.70 14.63 -9.80
CA ILE A 532 45.37 13.34 -10.39
C ILE A 532 46.51 12.37 -10.12
N LYS A 533 46.21 11.23 -9.51
CA LYS A 533 47.15 10.11 -9.40
C LYS A 533 46.80 9.06 -10.42
N ALA A 534 47.66 8.84 -11.42
CA ALA A 534 47.37 7.94 -12.52
C ALA A 534 48.62 7.29 -13.12
N ASN A 535 48.49 6.05 -13.58
CA ASN A 535 49.58 5.29 -14.19
C ASN A 535 49.22 4.76 -15.58
N SER A 536 50.26 4.67 -16.43
CA SER A 536 50.20 3.96 -17.71
C SER A 536 50.34 2.46 -17.48
N LEU A 537 49.59 1.67 -18.25
CA LEU A 537 49.76 0.22 -18.37
C LEU A 537 50.02 -0.12 -19.85
N PRO A 538 50.98 -1.00 -20.19
CA PRO A 538 51.96 -1.63 -19.31
C PRO A 538 53.00 -0.62 -18.79
N LYS A 539 53.80 -1.06 -17.81
CA LYS A 539 54.84 -0.22 -17.19
C LYS A 539 55.89 0.26 -18.19
N GLU A 540 56.32 -0.62 -19.08
CA GLU A 540 57.28 -0.28 -20.13
C GLU A 540 56.55 0.41 -21.30
N PRO A 541 57.10 1.50 -21.86
CA PRO A 541 56.46 2.21 -22.96
C PRO A 541 56.34 1.34 -24.21
N ILE A 542 55.22 1.49 -24.94
CA ILE A 542 55.02 0.81 -26.23
C ILE A 542 55.47 1.77 -27.33
N LYS A 543 56.44 1.33 -28.16
CA LYS A 543 57.10 2.17 -29.18
C LYS A 543 57.69 3.49 -28.65
N GLY A 544 58.15 3.49 -27.39
CA GLY A 544 58.77 4.66 -26.76
C GLY A 544 57.79 5.65 -26.14
N GLU A 545 56.49 5.35 -26.10
CA GLU A 545 55.47 6.21 -25.50
C GLU A 545 54.58 5.46 -24.49
N HIS A 546 54.11 6.19 -23.49
CA HIS A 546 53.14 5.72 -22.49
C HIS A 546 51.70 6.14 -22.85
N ALA A 547 50.74 5.81 -21.98
CA ALA A 547 49.35 6.26 -22.06
C ALA A 547 49.28 7.80 -22.07
N HIS A 548 48.48 8.35 -23.00
CA HIS A 548 48.29 9.79 -23.18
C HIS A 548 46.94 10.20 -22.57
N LEU A 549 46.95 11.20 -21.70
CA LEU A 549 45.77 11.69 -21.01
C LEU A 549 45.63 13.20 -21.22
N GLN A 550 44.54 13.59 -21.84
CA GLN A 550 44.10 14.99 -21.89
C GLN A 550 43.09 15.27 -20.80
N VAL A 551 43.24 16.41 -20.13
CA VAL A 551 42.38 16.82 -19.01
C VAL A 551 41.71 18.14 -19.33
N LYS A 552 40.39 18.16 -19.23
CA LYS A 552 39.58 19.38 -19.39
C LYS A 552 38.76 19.66 -18.15
N LEU A 553 38.49 20.94 -17.92
CA LEU A 553 37.55 21.42 -16.92
C LEU A 553 36.49 22.26 -17.64
N GLY A 554 35.26 21.73 -17.73
CA GLY A 554 34.27 22.25 -18.67
C GLY A 554 34.77 22.12 -20.11
N ASP A 555 34.78 23.23 -20.86
CA ASP A 555 35.29 23.27 -22.24
C ASP A 555 36.79 23.62 -22.32
N GLU A 556 37.42 24.01 -21.21
CA GLU A 556 38.81 24.47 -21.17
C GLU A 556 39.77 23.31 -20.95
N LYS A 557 40.79 23.19 -21.82
CA LYS A 557 41.86 22.21 -21.67
C LYS A 557 42.88 22.72 -20.67
N ILE A 558 43.03 21.99 -19.56
CA ILE A 558 43.92 22.33 -18.45
C ILE A 558 45.13 21.39 -18.35
N GLY A 559 45.14 20.32 -19.14
CA GLY A 559 46.22 19.32 -19.10
C GLY A 559 46.33 18.47 -20.36
N ASP A 560 47.55 18.06 -20.66
CA ASP A 560 47.93 17.20 -21.78
C ASP A 560 49.24 16.46 -21.42
N TYR A 561 49.17 15.17 -21.11
CA TYR A 561 50.29 14.45 -20.49
C TYR A 561 50.42 13.01 -20.97
N TYR A 562 51.66 12.60 -21.26
CA TYR A 562 52.03 11.20 -21.28
C TYR A 562 52.37 10.75 -19.86
N LEU A 563 51.73 9.67 -19.43
CA LEU A 563 51.89 9.12 -18.09
C LEU A 563 53.18 8.30 -17.98
N ASN A 564 53.47 7.78 -16.79
CA ASN A 564 54.59 6.87 -16.59
C ASN A 564 54.09 5.53 -16.00
N GLY A 565 54.90 4.49 -16.10
CA GLY A 565 54.58 3.13 -15.70
C GLY A 565 55.00 2.73 -14.28
N ASP A 566 55.68 3.60 -13.54
CA ASP A 566 56.17 3.30 -12.19
C ASP A 566 55.05 3.32 -11.13
N ASP A 567 55.08 2.34 -10.22
CA ASP A 567 53.96 2.02 -9.31
C ASP A 567 53.78 2.98 -8.11
N ASN A 568 54.61 4.01 -7.93
CA ASN A 568 54.70 4.72 -6.64
C ASN A 568 54.59 6.26 -6.67
N ASN A 569 53.52 6.79 -7.31
CA ASN A 569 53.05 8.19 -7.29
C ASN A 569 53.39 9.05 -8.51
N ASN A 570 52.76 8.78 -9.66
CA ASN A 570 52.60 9.80 -10.70
C ASN A 570 51.42 10.71 -10.32
N GLU A 571 51.70 11.64 -9.40
CA GLU A 571 50.77 12.70 -9.04
C GLU A 571 50.98 13.90 -9.97
N MET A 572 49.97 14.21 -10.77
CA MET A 572 49.94 15.41 -11.60
C MET A 572 49.14 16.50 -10.87
N LYS A 573 49.74 17.68 -10.71
CA LYS A 573 49.07 18.87 -10.19
C LYS A 573 48.85 19.88 -11.30
N LEU A 574 47.60 20.06 -11.70
CA LEU A 574 47.21 20.92 -12.83
C LEU A 574 46.61 22.22 -12.28
N PRO A 575 47.34 23.35 -12.29
CA PRO A 575 46.79 24.61 -11.82
C PRO A 575 45.74 25.15 -12.80
N PHE A 576 44.64 25.68 -12.27
CA PHE A 576 43.60 26.35 -13.06
C PHE A 576 42.94 27.49 -12.26
N GLU A 577 42.36 28.46 -12.97
CA GLU A 577 41.70 29.62 -12.38
C GLU A 577 40.21 29.64 -12.70
N ILE A 578 39.38 29.88 -11.69
CA ILE A 578 37.95 30.14 -11.84
C ILE A 578 37.73 31.64 -11.71
N LYS A 579 37.30 32.29 -12.81
CA LYS A 579 37.16 33.76 -12.89
C LYS A 579 35.91 34.29 -12.19
N ALA A 580 34.88 33.47 -12.06
CA ALA A 580 33.62 33.74 -11.37
C ALA A 580 33.00 32.42 -10.92
N ASP A 581 32.24 32.43 -9.84
CA ASP A 581 31.58 31.24 -9.28
C ASP A 581 30.83 30.49 -10.39
N THR A 582 31.19 29.22 -10.59
CA THR A 582 30.70 28.43 -11.72
C THR A 582 30.47 26.98 -11.34
N LYS A 583 29.58 26.32 -12.07
CA LYS A 583 29.37 24.86 -12.01
C LYS A 583 30.11 24.25 -13.20
N THR A 584 31.08 23.39 -12.94
CA THR A 584 31.93 22.78 -13.96
C THR A 584 32.00 21.25 -13.79
N LYS A 585 32.73 20.57 -14.68
CA LYS A 585 32.96 19.12 -14.68
C LYS A 585 34.41 18.83 -15.05
N ALA A 586 35.00 17.78 -14.50
CA ALA A 586 36.28 17.27 -14.95
C ALA A 586 36.06 16.25 -16.07
N GLN A 587 36.82 16.36 -17.15
CA GLN A 587 36.83 15.41 -18.25
C GLN A 587 38.23 14.85 -18.46
N PHE A 588 38.31 13.53 -18.59
CA PHE A 588 39.54 12.79 -18.88
C PHE A 588 39.37 12.12 -20.23
N ILE A 589 40.16 12.55 -21.21
CA ILE A 589 40.12 12.03 -22.57
C ILE A 589 41.39 11.22 -22.78
N PHE A 590 41.21 9.95 -23.11
CA PHE A 590 42.27 9.02 -23.44
C PHE A 590 42.27 8.82 -24.95
N ASP A 591 43.35 9.23 -25.60
CA ASP A 591 43.57 9.18 -27.04
C ASP A 591 44.83 8.39 -27.37
N ASN A 592 44.68 7.09 -27.51
CA ASN A 592 45.78 6.19 -27.79
C ASN A 592 45.32 4.89 -28.46
N ASP A 593 45.62 4.73 -29.75
CA ASP A 593 45.21 3.59 -30.58
C ASP A 593 46.36 2.66 -31.01
N THR A 594 47.50 2.69 -30.30
CA THR A 594 48.64 1.82 -30.65
C THR A 594 48.49 0.42 -30.07
N PHE A 595 47.86 -0.48 -30.84
CA PHE A 595 47.90 -1.93 -30.59
C PHE A 595 49.12 -2.56 -31.28
N THR A 596 50.08 -3.09 -30.52
CA THR A 596 51.26 -3.78 -31.09
C THR A 596 51.63 -5.01 -30.27
N GLU A 597 51.87 -6.15 -30.95
CA GLU A 597 52.31 -7.41 -30.34
C GLU A 597 51.42 -7.93 -29.19
N GLY A 598 50.11 -7.68 -29.26
CA GLY A 598 49.16 -8.11 -28.22
C GLY A 598 49.24 -7.31 -26.91
N LYS A 599 49.99 -6.20 -26.89
CA LYS A 599 50.01 -5.23 -25.80
C LYS A 599 49.23 -3.98 -26.21
N ASP A 600 48.42 -3.50 -25.29
CA ASP A 600 47.61 -2.30 -25.44
C ASP A 600 47.97 -1.28 -24.37
N ARG A 601 47.92 0.01 -24.71
CA ARG A 601 48.14 1.09 -23.75
C ARG A 601 46.82 1.33 -23.02
N ASN A 602 46.81 1.14 -21.70
CA ASN A 602 45.68 1.43 -20.84
C ASN A 602 46.08 2.42 -19.76
N LEU A 603 45.09 2.97 -19.07
CA LEU A 603 45.26 3.98 -18.04
C LEU A 603 44.43 3.63 -16.81
N VAL A 604 45.06 3.65 -15.63
CA VAL A 604 44.38 3.60 -14.33
C VAL A 604 44.53 4.92 -13.60
N ILE A 605 43.43 5.52 -13.15
CA ILE A 605 43.41 6.71 -12.29
C ILE A 605 42.97 6.29 -10.88
N TYR A 606 43.87 6.41 -9.92
CA TYR A 606 43.69 6.00 -8.53
C TYR A 606 42.93 7.03 -7.69
N SER A 607 43.12 8.32 -7.97
CA SER A 607 42.45 9.38 -7.24
C SER A 607 42.41 10.68 -8.02
N VAL A 608 41.31 11.41 -7.86
CA VAL A 608 41.10 12.74 -8.43
C VAL A 608 40.59 13.66 -7.34
N GLN A 609 41.31 14.75 -7.10
CA GLN A 609 40.91 15.75 -6.12
C GLN A 609 41.23 17.15 -6.59
N ILE A 610 40.45 18.13 -6.17
CA ILE A 610 40.71 19.55 -6.44
C ILE A 610 41.18 20.18 -5.14
N GLU A 611 42.34 20.81 -5.14
CA GLU A 611 42.91 21.57 -4.02
C GLU A 611 42.70 23.07 -4.28
N LYS A 612 42.26 23.86 -3.29
CA LYS A 612 42.27 25.32 -3.38
C LYS A 612 43.69 25.80 -3.13
N LYS A 613 44.20 26.68 -3.99
CA LYS A 613 45.49 27.35 -3.78
C LYS A 613 45.25 28.46 -2.75
N GLU A 614 46.00 28.43 -1.64
CA GLU A 614 46.00 29.50 -0.64
C GLU A 614 46.45 30.84 -1.22
#